data_AF-A0A2E1NH99-F1
#
_entry.id   AF-A0A2E1NH99-F1
#
_cell.length_a   1.000
_cell.length_b   1.000
_cell.length_c   1.000
_cell.angle_alpha   90.00
_cell.angle_beta   90.00
_cell.angle_gamma   90.00
#
_symmetry.space_group_name_H-M   'P 1'
#
loop_
_entity.id
_entity.type
_entity.pdbx_description
1 polymer ?
#
loop_
_entity_poly.entity_id
_entity_poly.type
_entity_poly.pdbx_seq_one_letter_code
_entity_poly.pdbx_strand_id
1 'polypeptide(L)'
;MTLGPTGYDAKGTSVKLQDGLIRLTAPNPSPMTYRGTNTYILGKKELIIIDPGPNSKSHLHNIIETIPPKSKVTHILITHSHLDHSELAP
;
A
#
# COMPACT_ATOMS: atom_id res chain seq x y z
N MET A 1 21.23 -2.72 -0.03
CA MET A 1 21.22 -4.17 -0.29
C MET A 1 20.13 -4.44 -1.32
N THR A 2 20.54 -4.68 -2.54
CA THR A 2 19.69 -4.98 -3.70
C THR A 2 19.25 -6.44 -3.63
N LEU A 3 17.94 -6.71 -3.67
CA LEU A 3 17.41 -8.07 -3.84
C LEU A 3 16.70 -8.13 -5.19
N GLY A 4 17.00 -9.20 -5.94
CA GLY A 4 16.77 -9.35 -7.37
C GLY A 4 15.34 -9.69 -7.80
N PRO A 5 15.17 -10.31 -8.99
CA PRO A 5 14.04 -10.14 -9.92
C PRO A 5 12.74 -10.85 -9.53
N THR A 6 12.60 -11.29 -8.29
CA THR A 6 11.38 -11.87 -7.74
C THR A 6 10.75 -10.81 -6.83
N GLY A 7 9.68 -10.14 -7.28
CA GLY A 7 9.09 -8.91 -6.68
C GLY A 7 8.60 -8.99 -5.23
N TYR A 8 9.49 -9.30 -4.29
CA TYR A 8 9.28 -9.46 -2.86
C TYR A 8 10.09 -8.41 -2.11
N ASP A 9 9.50 -7.23 -1.99
CA ASP A 9 10.18 -6.02 -1.54
C ASP A 9 10.27 -5.90 -0.02
N ALA A 10 11.19 -5.05 0.44
CA ALA A 10 11.42 -4.78 1.85
C ALA A 10 10.23 -4.02 2.49
N LYS A 11 10.02 -4.22 3.80
CA LYS A 11 8.96 -3.56 4.58
C LYS A 11 8.99 -2.04 4.41
N GLY A 12 7.83 -1.41 4.26
CA GLY A 12 7.72 0.04 4.11
C GLY A 12 8.27 0.60 2.80
N THR A 13 8.67 -0.25 1.84
CA THR A 13 9.16 0.18 0.54
C THR A 13 8.02 0.18 -0.47
N SER A 14 7.86 1.29 -1.20
CA SER A 14 6.94 1.37 -2.34
C SER A 14 7.62 0.84 -3.61
N VAL A 15 6.85 0.12 -4.42
CA VAL A 15 7.36 -0.65 -5.56
C VAL A 15 6.45 -0.39 -6.73
N LYS A 16 7.01 0.19 -7.80
CA LYS A 16 6.29 0.37 -9.05
C LYS A 16 6.19 -0.98 -9.77
N LEU A 17 4.98 -1.53 -9.86
CA LEU A 17 4.74 -2.82 -10.53
C LEU A 17 4.50 -2.63 -12.03
N GLN A 18 3.80 -1.56 -12.40
CA GLN A 18 3.55 -1.16 -13.79
C GLN A 18 3.26 0.35 -13.85
N ASP A 19 3.01 0.88 -15.05
CA ASP A 19 2.58 2.27 -15.18
C ASP A 19 1.22 2.48 -14.49
N GLY A 20 1.18 3.43 -13.56
CA GLY A 20 -0.01 3.71 -12.75
C GLY A 20 -0.34 2.67 -11.67
N LEU A 21 0.54 1.74 -11.33
CA LEU A 21 0.35 0.80 -10.22
C LEU A 21 1.58 0.73 -9.32
N ILE A 22 1.37 1.06 -8.05
CA ILE A 22 2.38 0.98 -7.00
C ILE A 22 1.86 0.06 -5.90
N ARG A 23 2.72 -0.80 -5.35
CA ARG A 23 2.46 -1.59 -4.14
C ARG A 23 3.29 -1.03 -2.99
N LEU A 24 2.70 -0.94 -1.81
CA LEU A 24 3.36 -0.58 -0.57
C LEU A 24 3.02 -1.63 0.49
N THR A 25 4.04 -2.23 1.11
CA THR A 25 3.85 -3.27 2.12
C THR A 25 3.92 -2.68 3.53
N ALA A 26 2.83 -2.82 4.28
CA ALA A 26 2.69 -2.36 5.66
C ALA A 26 3.65 -3.08 6.63
N PRO A 27 4.08 -2.43 7.72
CA PRO A 27 5.02 -3.01 8.69
C PRO A 27 4.32 -3.93 9.71
N ASN A 28 3.46 -4.86 9.26
CA ASN A 28 2.64 -5.74 10.10
C ASN A 28 2.79 -7.25 9.75
N PRO A 29 4.00 -7.83 9.70
CA PRO A 29 4.18 -9.24 9.36
C PRO A 29 3.58 -10.18 10.42
N SER A 30 2.97 -11.27 9.98
CA SER A 30 2.39 -12.32 10.83
C SER A 30 2.13 -13.57 9.99
N PRO A 31 1.73 -14.71 10.59
CA PRO A 31 1.25 -15.86 9.83
C PRO A 31 0.09 -15.53 8.88
N MET A 32 -0.76 -14.56 9.23
CA MET A 32 -1.94 -14.18 8.44
C MET A 32 -1.62 -13.15 7.35
N THR A 33 -0.63 -12.29 7.57
CA THR A 33 -0.26 -11.18 6.68
C THR A 33 1.06 -11.42 5.93
N TYR A 34 1.70 -12.57 6.16
CA TYR A 34 3.03 -12.93 5.67
C TYR A 34 4.07 -11.83 5.98
N ARG A 35 4.51 -11.07 4.96
CA ARG A 35 5.48 -9.98 5.12
C ARG A 35 4.85 -8.67 5.58
N GLY A 36 3.52 -8.58 5.51
CA GLY A 36 2.70 -7.41 5.80
C GLY A 36 1.59 -7.27 4.75
N THR A 37 0.56 -6.48 5.08
CA THR A 37 -0.52 -6.16 4.16
C THR A 37 0.02 -5.37 2.98
N ASN A 38 -0.40 -5.71 1.77
CA ASN A 38 -0.09 -4.94 0.58
C ASN A 38 -1.19 -3.92 0.32
N THR A 39 -0.86 -2.64 0.47
CA THR A 39 -1.66 -1.53 -0.02
C THR A 39 -1.28 -1.25 -1.46
N TYR A 40 -2.26 -1.09 -2.35
CA TYR A 40 -2.03 -0.71 -3.74
C TYR A 40 -2.54 0.68 -4.03
N ILE A 41 -1.76 1.43 -4.80
CA ILE A 41 -2.13 2.75 -5.32
C ILE A 41 -2.26 2.59 -6.83
N LEU A 42 -3.48 2.72 -7.32
CA LEU A 42 -3.85 2.51 -8.72
C LEU A 42 -4.35 3.81 -9.34
N GLY A 43 -3.79 4.20 -10.48
CA GLY A 43 -4.20 5.37 -11.25
C GLY A 43 -3.05 6.30 -11.62
N LYS A 44 -3.38 7.49 -12.13
CA LYS A 44 -2.39 8.51 -12.55
C LYS A 44 -2.69 9.89 -11.96
N LYS A 45 -3.84 10.46 -12.33
CA LYS A 45 -4.33 11.75 -11.79
C LYS A 45 -5.37 11.54 -10.71
N GLU A 46 -6.30 10.62 -10.94
CA GLU A 46 -7.23 10.14 -9.93
C GLU A 46 -6.74 8.77 -9.47
N LEU A 47 -6.70 8.58 -8.15
CA LEU A 47 -6.13 7.40 -7.52
C LEU A 47 -7.17 6.65 -6.71
N ILE A 48 -7.05 5.33 -6.76
CA ILE A 48 -7.73 4.40 -5.86
C ILE A 48 -6.67 3.83 -4.93
N ILE A 49 -6.92 3.89 -3.62
CA ILE A 49 -6.15 3.14 -2.63
C ILE A 49 -6.90 1.83 -2.38
N ILE A 50 -6.24 0.71 -2.60
CA ILE A 50 -6.78 -0.62 -2.32
C ILE A 50 -6.13 -1.14 -1.06
N ASP A 51 -6.94 -1.54 -0.08
CA ASP A 51 -6.53 -2.07 1.22
C ASP A 51 -5.52 -1.18 1.95
N PRO A 52 -5.97 -0.07 2.56
CA PRO A 52 -5.09 0.92 3.16
C PRO A 52 -4.26 0.41 4.33
N GLY A 53 -4.51 -0.80 4.84
CA GLY A 53 -3.67 -1.45 5.83
C GLY A 53 -4.19 -1.31 7.28
N PRO A 54 -3.42 -1.78 8.28
CA PRO A 54 -3.76 -1.65 9.70
C PRO A 54 -3.63 -0.21 10.19
N ASN A 55 -4.18 0.11 11.36
CA ASN A 55 -4.03 1.42 12.02
C ASN A 55 -2.56 1.69 12.42
N SER A 56 -1.77 2.17 11.47
CA SER A 56 -0.34 2.41 11.59
C SER A 56 0.01 3.79 11.04
N LYS A 57 0.45 4.68 11.92
CA LYS A 57 0.86 6.05 11.54
C LYS A 57 2.01 6.06 10.53
N SER A 58 2.97 5.13 10.67
CA SER A 58 4.10 5.03 9.73
C SER A 58 3.63 4.54 8.36
N HIS A 59 2.68 3.60 8.31
CA HIS A 59 2.13 3.15 7.04
C HIS A 59 1.30 4.24 6.35
N LEU A 60 0.47 4.96 7.11
CA LEU A 60 -0.27 6.11 6.59
C LEU A 60 0.68 7.18 6.00
N HIS A 61 1.76 7.49 6.71
CA HIS A 61 2.77 8.42 6.22
C HIS A 61 3.39 7.93 4.90
N ASN A 62 3.79 6.66 4.83
CA ASN A 62 4.34 6.07 3.61
C ASN A 62 3.34 6.06 2.44
N ILE A 63 2.03 5.85 2.69
CA ILE A 63 0.98 5.97 1.68
C ILE A 63 0.97 7.39 1.13
N ILE A 64 0.93 8.40 2.02
CA ILE A 64 0.90 9.82 1.64
C ILE A 64 2.13 10.21 0.82
N GLU A 65 3.32 9.77 1.24
CA GLU A 65 4.58 10.03 0.51
C GLU A 65 4.63 9.32 -0.85
N THR A 66 3.91 8.21 -1.02
CA THR A 66 3.85 7.47 -2.29
C THR A 66 2.89 8.11 -3.30
N ILE A 67 1.95 8.97 -2.86
CA ILE A 67 0.99 9.64 -3.75
C ILE A 67 1.74 10.61 -4.69
N PRO A 68 1.67 10.43 -6.02
CA PRO A 68 2.33 11.32 -6.95
C PRO A 68 1.84 12.78 -6.83
N PRO A 69 2.73 13.77 -7.01
CA PRO A 69 2.34 15.18 -7.05
C PRO A 69 1.26 15.44 -8.11
N LYS A 70 0.33 16.36 -7.83
CA LYS A 70 -0.79 16.74 -8.73
C LYS A 70 -1.79 15.61 -9.02
N SER A 71 -1.79 14.54 -8.23
CA SER A 71 -2.85 13.54 -8.23
C SER A 71 -3.81 13.75 -7.05
N LYS A 72 -4.95 13.07 -7.08
CA LYS A 72 -6.00 13.10 -6.06
C LYS A 72 -6.48 11.69 -5.78
N VAL A 73 -6.51 11.30 -4.51
CA VAL A 73 -7.20 10.07 -4.10
C VAL A 73 -8.70 10.33 -4.16
N THR A 74 -9.40 9.55 -4.98
CA THR A 74 -10.86 9.67 -5.18
C THR A 74 -11.62 8.54 -4.50
N HIS A 75 -10.99 7.37 -4.32
CA HIS A 75 -11.62 6.20 -3.75
C HIS A 75 -10.68 5.43 -2.83
N ILE A 76 -11.26 4.78 -1.83
CA ILE A 76 -10.64 3.71 -1.05
C ILE A 76 -11.46 2.45 -1.29
N LEU A 77 -10.82 1.37 -1.72
CA LEU A 77 -11.44 0.08 -1.94
C LEU A 77 -10.89 -0.91 -0.93
N ILE A 78 -11.79 -1.52 -0.16
CA ILE A 78 -11.45 -2.54 0.82
C ILE A 78 -11.87 -3.88 0.24
N THR A 79 -10.94 -4.83 0.16
CA THR A 79 -11.22 -6.17 -0.38
C THR A 79 -12.13 -6.98 0.54
N HIS A 80 -11.96 -6.86 1.86
CA HIS A 80 -12.77 -7.50 2.89
C HIS A 80 -12.55 -6.84 4.26
N SER A 81 -13.36 -7.20 5.26
CA SER A 81 -13.49 -6.45 6.52
C SER A 81 -12.38 -6.65 7.56
N HIS A 82 -11.35 -7.46 7.31
CA HIS A 82 -10.30 -7.68 8.32
C HIS A 82 -9.48 -6.41 8.58
N LEU A 83 -9.06 -6.25 9.83
CA LEU A 83 -8.45 -5.02 10.35
C LEU A 83 -7.12 -4.68 9.70
N ASP A 84 -6.37 -5.69 9.28
CA ASP A 84 -5.12 -5.51 8.57
C ASP A 84 -5.31 -4.90 7.18
N HIS A 85 -6.55 -4.82 6.65
CA HIS A 85 -6.90 -4.15 5.40
C HIS A 85 -7.71 -2.88 5.61
N SER A 86 -8.61 -2.84 6.59
CA SER A 86 -9.70 -1.84 6.66
C SER A 86 -9.45 -0.65 7.59
N GLU A 87 -8.55 -0.74 8.57
CA GLU A 87 -8.47 0.22 9.68
C GLU A 87 -7.99 1.63 9.31
N LEU A 88 -7.28 1.79 8.19
CA LEU A 88 -6.88 3.12 7.68
C LEU A 88 -7.92 3.77 6.76
N ALA A 89 -9.04 3.09 6.48
CA ALA A 89 -10.18 3.73 5.85
C ALA A 89 -10.94 4.63 6.85
N PRO A 90 -11.50 5.78 6.40
CA PRO A 90 -12.23 6.72 7.25
C PRO A 90 -13.61 6.22 7.69
#